data_AF-A0A075I8X4-F1
#
_entry.id   AF-A0A075I8X4-F1
#
_cell.length_a   1.000
_cell.length_b   1.000
_cell.length_c   1.000
_cell.angle_alpha   90.00
_cell.angle_beta   90.00
_cell.angle_gamma   90.00
#
_symmetry.space_group_name_H-M   'P 1'
#
loop_
_entity.id
_entity.type
_entity.pdbx_description
1 polymer ?
#
loop_
_entity_poly.entity_id
_entity_poly.type
_entity_poly.pdbx_seq_one_letter_code
_entity_poly.pdbx_strand_id
1 'polypeptide(L)' 'MGIIAKGAKCNVSDCNNDGFRSLNTKKVEEAGLRVSVSGKKAALCKEHYKEWKKETKEDRSLDRARFDIY' A
#
# COMPACT_ATOMS: atom_id res chain seq x y z
N MET A 1 8.09 2.60 -14.26
CA MET A 1 6.93 1.94 -13.63
C MET A 1 7.21 0.44 -13.52
N GLY A 2 7.26 -0.12 -12.30
CA GLY A 2 7.63 -1.53 -12.05
C GLY A 2 6.51 -2.54 -12.37
N ILE A 3 6.33 -3.55 -11.52
CA ILE A 3 5.31 -4.63 -11.62
C ILE A 3 3.91 -4.20 -12.14
N ILE A 4 3.47 -2.96 -11.88
CA ILE A 4 2.21 -2.40 -12.38
C ILE A 4 2.19 -2.27 -13.91
N ALA A 5 3.30 -1.83 -14.53
CA ALA A 5 3.40 -1.71 -15.98
C ALA A 5 3.42 -3.08 -16.68
N LYS A 6 3.66 -4.16 -15.93
CA LYS A 6 3.50 -5.55 -16.40
C LYS A 6 2.09 -6.09 -16.21
N GLY A 7 1.11 -5.25 -15.82
CA GLY A 7 -0.27 -5.66 -15.60
C GLY A 7 -0.48 -6.43 -14.29
N ALA A 8 0.31 -6.16 -13.24
CA ALA A 8 0.12 -6.81 -11.95
C ALA A 8 -1.23 -6.44 -11.33
N LYS A 9 -1.98 -7.45 -10.90
CA LYS A 9 -3.24 -7.30 -10.15
C LYS A 9 -3.01 -6.92 -8.69
N CYS A 10 -4.08 -6.50 -8.03
CA CYS A 10 -4.11 -6.30 -6.59
C CYS A 10 -3.73 -7.60 -5.87
N ASN A 11 -2.88 -7.48 -4.84
CA ASN A 11 -2.41 -8.63 -4.06
C ASN A 11 -3.11 -8.75 -2.71
N VAL A 12 -4.15 -7.96 -2.47
CA VAL A 12 -5.00 -8.06 -1.28
C VAL A 12 -5.84 -9.32 -1.38
N SER A 13 -5.93 -10.07 -0.28
CA SER A 13 -6.80 -11.24 -0.18
C SER A 13 -8.22 -10.81 -0.55
N ASP A 14 -8.84 -11.52 -1.50
CA ASP A 14 -10.18 -11.22 -2.05
C ASP A 14 -10.27 -10.06 -3.05
N CYS A 15 -9.15 -9.57 -3.60
CA CYS A 15 -9.17 -8.53 -4.64
C CYS A 15 -8.61 -9.00 -5.98
N ASN A 16 -9.37 -8.83 -7.06
CA ASN A 16 -8.93 -9.11 -8.43
C ASN A 16 -8.77 -7.86 -9.32
N ASN A 17 -8.88 -6.65 -8.74
CA ASN A 17 -8.76 -5.41 -9.49
C ASN A 17 -7.34 -5.14 -10.01
N ASP A 18 -7.24 -4.33 -11.06
CA ASP A 18 -5.95 -3.90 -11.62
C ASP A 18 -5.12 -3.11 -10.61
N GLY A 19 -3.82 -3.42 -10.58
CA GLY A 19 -2.86 -2.70 -9.75
C GLY A 19 -2.74 -1.25 -10.19
N PHE A 20 -3.00 -0.33 -9.26
CA PHE A 20 -2.82 1.10 -9.48
C PHE A 20 -1.44 1.56 -8.98
N ARG A 21 -0.99 1.05 -7.82
CA ARG A 21 0.28 1.42 -7.20
C ARG A 21 0.96 0.25 -6.49
N SER A 22 2.28 0.25 -6.48
CA SER A 22 3.09 -0.75 -5.79
C SER A 22 3.66 -0.15 -4.52
N LEU A 23 3.45 -0.80 -3.39
CA LEU A 23 3.98 -0.44 -2.07
C LEU A 23 4.77 -1.60 -1.48
N ASN A 24 5.57 -1.31 -0.45
CA ASN A 24 6.28 -2.37 0.27
C ASN A 24 5.27 -3.20 1.06
N THR A 25 5.34 -4.53 0.95
CA THR A 25 4.44 -5.48 1.63
C THR A 25 4.32 -5.18 3.11
N LYS A 26 5.45 -4.92 3.79
CA LYS A 26 5.47 -4.54 5.22
C LYS A 26 4.53 -3.38 5.56
N LYS A 27 4.55 -2.29 4.77
CA LYS A 27 3.69 -1.11 5.03
C LYS A 27 2.22 -1.40 4.81
N VAL A 28 1.91 -2.40 3.99
CA VAL A 28 0.54 -2.80 3.69
C VAL A 28 0.02 -3.70 4.82
N GLU A 29 0.86 -4.61 5.31
CA GLU A 29 0.58 -5.45 6.48
C GLU A 29 0.45 -4.62 7.77
N GLU A 30 1.32 -3.62 7.97
CA GLU A 30 1.23 -2.68 9.10
C GLU A 30 -0.08 -1.89 9.10
N ALA A 31 -0.64 -1.63 7.92
CA ALA A 31 -1.95 -0.98 7.79
C ALA A 31 -3.13 -1.93 8.02
N GLY A 32 -2.88 -3.19 8.40
CA GLY A 32 -3.92 -4.20 8.60
C GLY A 32 -4.47 -4.83 7.32
N LEU A 33 -3.95 -4.48 6.14
CA LEU A 33 -4.37 -5.11 4.89
C LEU A 33 -3.65 -6.46 4.71
N ARG A 34 -4.42 -7.53 4.60
CA ARG A 34 -3.89 -8.88 4.31
C ARG A 34 -3.49 -8.98 2.84
N VAL A 35 -2.21 -9.16 2.59
CA VAL A 35 -1.66 -9.34 1.25
C VAL A 35 -1.06 -10.73 1.08
N SER A 36 -1.45 -11.40 0.00
CA SER A 36 -1.04 -12.78 -0.32
C SER A 36 0.22 -12.80 -1.20
N VAL A 37 1.19 -11.91 -0.96
CA VAL A 37 2.40 -11.80 -1.79
C VAL A 37 3.66 -11.99 -0.98
N SER A 38 4.51 -12.91 -1.44
CA SER A 38 5.83 -13.19 -0.85
C SER A 38 6.95 -12.23 -1.35
N GLY A 39 6.59 -11.25 -2.17
CA GLY A 39 7.52 -10.28 -2.75
C GLY A 39 7.75 -9.05 -1.86
N LYS A 40 8.86 -8.33 -2.08
CA LYS A 40 9.16 -7.03 -1.43
C LYS A 40 8.16 -5.92 -1.77
N LYS A 41 7.37 -6.08 -2.84
CA LYS A 41 6.41 -5.06 -3.28
C LYS A 41 5.08 -5.73 -3.61
N ALA A 42 4.01 -5.24 -2.99
CA ALA A 42 2.63 -5.60 -3.32
C ALA A 42 2.04 -4.52 -4.23
N ALA A 43 1.40 -4.94 -5.33
CA ALA A 43 0.53 -4.06 -6.10
C ALA A 43 -0.87 -3.99 -5.45
N LEU A 44 -1.40 -2.78 -5.36
CA LEU A 44 -2.69 -2.44 -4.78
C LEU A 44 -3.55 -1.73 -5.81
N CYS A 45 -4.84 -2.05 -5.86
CA CYS A 45 -5.81 -1.30 -6.65
C CYS A 45 -6.11 0.06 -6.02
N LYS A 46 -6.90 0.89 -6.71
CA LYS A 46 -7.24 2.25 -6.28
C LYS A 46 -8.00 2.30 -4.96
N GLU A 47 -8.85 1.30 -4.71
CA GLU A 47 -9.69 1.19 -3.50
C GLU A 47 -8.84 0.85 -2.28
N HIS A 48 -8.10 -0.25 -2.34
CA HIS A 48 -7.19 -0.66 -1.26
C HIS A 48 -6.07 0.36 -1.01
N TYR A 49 -5.62 1.08 -2.04
CA TYR A 49 -4.69 2.18 -1.85
C TYR A 49 -5.31 3.33 -1.03
N LYS A 50 -6.62 3.55 -1.15
CA LYS A 50 -7.37 4.58 -0.41
C LYS A 50 -7.62 4.15 1.03
N GLU A 51 -7.97 2.88 1.27
CA GLU A 51 -8.05 2.29 2.61
C GLU A 51 -6.70 2.35 3.32
N TRP A 52 -5.65 1.84 2.68
CA TRP A 52 -4.29 1.93 3.19
C TRP A 52 -3.91 3.37 3.55
N LYS A 53 -4.33 4.35 2.75
CA LYS A 53 -4.06 5.78 3.00
C LYS A 53 -4.88 6.37 4.14
N LYS A 54 -6.06 5.83 4.45
CA LYS A 54 -6.86 6.21 5.62
C LYS A 54 -6.25 5.64 6.89
N GLU A 55 -5.94 4.34 6.89
CA GLU A 55 -5.39 3.64 8.06
C GLU A 55 -4.05 4.25 8.47
N THR A 56 -3.13 4.42 7.52
CA THR A 56 -1.81 5.00 7.81
C THR A 56 -1.78 6.53 7.81
N LYS A 57 -2.94 7.20 7.93
CA LYS A 57 -3.01 8.68 7.95
C LYS A 57 -2.40 9.23 9.23
N GLU A 58 -2.63 8.57 10.36
CA GLU A 58 -2.15 9.00 11.67
C GLU A 58 -0.63 8.80 11.79
N ASP A 59 -0.10 7.63 11.40
CA ASP A 59 1.35 7.36 11.34
C ASP A 59 2.10 8.38 10.47
N ARG A 60 1.54 8.75 9.32
CA ARG A 60 2.14 9.76 8.45
C ARG A 60 2.08 11.17 9.01
N SER A 61 1.11 11.45 9.87
CA SER A 61 0.97 12.74 10.53
C SER A 61 1.99 12.85 11.66
N LEU A 62 2.22 11.77 12.42
CA LEU A 62 3.30 11.69 13.41
C LEU A 62 4.69 11.80 12.77
N ASP A 63 4.92 11.12 11.65
CA ASP A 63 6.19 11.23 10.90
C ASP A 63 6.44 12.66 10.41
N ARG A 64 5.41 13.34 9.88
CA ARG A 64 5.51 14.76 9.49
C ARG A 64 5.82 15.69 10.66
N ALA A 65 5.16 15.50 11.81
CA ALA A 65 5.38 16.32 12.98
C ALA A 65 6.84 16.25 13.49
N ARG A 66 7.57 15.14 13.22
CA ARG A 66 9.01 15.04 13.55
C ARG A 66 9.89 15.99 12.73
N PHE A 67 9.45 16.38 11.54
CA PHE A 67 10.21 17.24 10.62
C PHE A 67 9.67 18.68 10.56
N ASP A 68 8.56 18.99 11.23
CA ASP A 68 7.91 20.31 11.24
C ASP A 68 8.52 21.28 12.29
N ILE A 69 9.47 20.80 13.11
CA ILE A 69 10.08 21.57 14.22
C ILE A 69 11.31 22.39 13.75
N TYR A 70 11.32 22.92 12.53
CA TYR A 70 12.40 23.79 12.05
C TYR A 70 11.89 24.99 11.26
#